data_AF-A0A962RR07-F1
#
_entry.id   AF-A0A962RR07-F1
#
_cell.length_a   1.000
_cell.length_b   1.000
_cell.length_c   1.000
_cell.angle_alpha   90.00
_cell.angle_beta   90.00
_cell.angle_gamma   90.00
#
_symmetry.space_group_name_H-M   'P 1'
#
loop_
_entity.id
_entity.type
_entity.pdbx_description
1 polymer ?
#
loop_
_entity_poly.entity_id
_entity_poly.type
_entity_poly.pdbx_seq_one_letter_code
_entity_poly.pdbx_strand_id
1 'polypeptide(L)'
;QMLMVGLGGVFVEVLKDVSFRLCPINREDAHSMLNELRGAALLDGARGTSAVDRVALVELLLRVGGEDGLLTRYADRIAELDLNPVIARGQTLCAVDARVLLRAPTSDHASTAAGVASDPSSFDPLFTPRSVAVVGASSSDVTMANSFIKRMQAFGYAGDLYAIHPKAEQIEGVPCHPTLDSTPQPVDYAYVCIGAARVPSLLRAAHGRVRIAQVVSSGFGEVEAGVELERELVAAAREGGCRVIGPNCLGAYSPRGGLTFAADAPRETGRIGILAQSGGLSTDVIKRGQWRGLRFSGVVTVGNCADVQLSELLAWYLNDEQTAVIGLYIEDARDGRALFELLRHSQHGKPVVILKGGRTDQGRQAAASHTGALAGDHRAWEALCQQTGCVMVDTIDDFIDVLHALEHLRLRPRTPTREVVLFGNGGGTSVLATDQFARLGLDVKPFGGTARAQLDALALPPGTSLANPIDTPVRTLQEEHGFVAKRILDIVYAHSTPQAVLMHLNLASFVGRGPVDPLDNLLEVIRQVQDEHRGVAHFTLALRSDGSPQLDESKRRYRQRAIELGIPVFDEIDNAALALAAVARLEQRMASLPDA
;
A
#
# COMPACT_ATOMS: atom_id res chain seq x y z
N GLN A 1 -22.46 -4.31 -2.83
CA GLN A 1 -22.99 -5.69 -2.85
C GLN A 1 -21.87 -6.62 -3.30
N MET A 2 -21.88 -7.85 -2.80
CA MET A 2 -20.88 -8.87 -3.08
C MET A 2 -21.59 -10.10 -3.66
N LEU A 3 -20.96 -10.78 -4.61
CA LEU A 3 -21.39 -12.06 -5.16
C LEU A 3 -20.56 -13.17 -4.54
N MET A 4 -21.21 -14.27 -4.18
CA MET A 4 -20.57 -15.50 -3.73
C MET A 4 -20.95 -16.64 -4.68
N VAL A 5 -19.97 -17.49 -5.02
CA VAL A 5 -20.22 -18.79 -5.67
C VAL A 5 -19.55 -19.89 -4.87
N GLY A 6 -20.16 -21.07 -4.81
CA GLY A 6 -19.58 -22.24 -4.16
C GLY A 6 -20.23 -23.54 -4.61
N LEU A 7 -19.56 -24.66 -4.36
CA LEU A 7 -20.10 -25.99 -4.65
C LEU A 7 -21.12 -26.40 -3.59
N GLY A 8 -22.35 -26.72 -4.00
CA GLY A 8 -23.45 -27.03 -3.07
C GLY A 8 -23.21 -28.24 -2.15
N GLY A 9 -23.98 -28.33 -1.07
CA GLY A 9 -23.92 -29.41 -0.07
C GLY A 9 -22.70 -29.26 0.86
N VAL A 10 -22.05 -30.38 1.16
CA VAL A 10 -20.94 -30.46 2.14
C VAL A 10 -19.78 -29.52 1.80
N PHE A 11 -19.56 -29.20 0.53
CA PHE A 11 -18.44 -28.36 0.10
C PHE A 11 -18.59 -26.90 0.58
N VAL A 12 -19.78 -26.30 0.49
CA VAL A 12 -20.05 -24.96 1.06
C VAL A 12 -20.24 -25.01 2.57
N GLU A 13 -21.03 -25.96 3.08
CA GLU A 13 -21.44 -25.99 4.50
C GLU A 13 -20.29 -26.34 5.44
N VAL A 14 -19.44 -27.29 5.05
CA VAL A 14 -18.37 -27.84 5.92
C VAL A 14 -17.00 -27.38 5.46
N LEU A 15 -16.71 -27.51 4.15
CA LEU A 15 -15.37 -27.21 3.61
C LEU A 15 -15.15 -25.73 3.28
N LYS A 16 -16.23 -24.93 3.31
CA LYS A 16 -16.23 -23.50 2.95
C LYS A 16 -15.58 -23.25 1.59
N ASP A 17 -15.89 -24.10 0.62
CA ASP A 17 -15.38 -23.99 -0.74
C ASP A 17 -16.18 -22.94 -1.54
N VAL A 18 -15.80 -21.67 -1.34
CA VAL A 18 -16.49 -20.50 -1.87
C VAL A 18 -15.49 -19.48 -2.43
N SER A 19 -15.93 -18.71 -3.41
CA SER A 19 -15.23 -17.53 -3.91
C SER A 19 -16.14 -16.30 -3.89
N PHE A 20 -15.56 -15.13 -3.60
CA PHE A 20 -16.27 -13.85 -3.44
C PHE A 20 -15.74 -12.80 -4.41
N ARG A 21 -16.63 -11.96 -4.94
CA ARG A 21 -16.29 -10.77 -5.72
C ARG A 21 -17.24 -9.61 -5.45
N LEU A 22 -16.75 -8.38 -5.56
CA LEU A 22 -17.57 -7.17 -5.54
C LEU A 22 -18.27 -7.01 -6.89
N CYS A 23 -19.58 -6.77 -6.87
CA CYS A 23 -20.35 -6.46 -8.08
C CYS A 23 -20.13 -5.00 -8.49
N PRO A 24 -20.17 -4.64 -9.79
CA PRO A 24 -20.38 -5.55 -10.91
C PRO A 24 -19.14 -6.44 -11.15
N ILE A 25 -19.32 -7.70 -11.51
CA ILE A 25 -18.24 -8.58 -11.93
C ILE A 25 -18.10 -8.57 -13.46
N ASN A 26 -16.90 -8.78 -13.97
CA ASN A 26 -16.68 -9.03 -15.40
C ASN A 26 -16.51 -10.54 -15.68
N ARG A 27 -16.32 -10.89 -16.95
CA ARG A 27 -16.17 -12.30 -17.36
C ARG A 27 -14.92 -12.96 -16.76
N GLU A 28 -13.83 -12.21 -16.65
CA GLU A 28 -12.58 -12.69 -16.03
C GLU A 28 -12.80 -13.00 -14.54
N ASP A 29 -13.47 -12.10 -13.82
CA ASP A 29 -13.89 -12.30 -12.43
C ASP A 29 -14.69 -13.60 -12.29
N ALA A 30 -15.70 -13.82 -13.14
CA ALA A 30 -16.53 -15.03 -13.11
C ALA A 30 -15.72 -16.31 -13.36
N HIS A 31 -14.79 -16.30 -14.32
CA HIS A 31 -13.89 -17.45 -14.56
C HIS A 31 -12.97 -17.71 -13.37
N SER A 32 -12.36 -16.66 -12.81
CA SER A 32 -11.49 -16.77 -11.62
C SER A 32 -12.24 -17.35 -10.44
N MET A 33 -13.46 -16.86 -10.18
CA MET A 33 -14.31 -17.36 -9.09
C MET A 33 -14.57 -18.86 -9.18
N LEU A 34 -14.80 -19.40 -10.39
CA LEU A 34 -15.02 -20.84 -10.59
C LEU A 34 -13.73 -21.65 -10.46
N ASN A 35 -12.59 -21.10 -10.90
CA ASN A 35 -11.29 -21.77 -10.84
C ASN A 35 -10.67 -21.77 -9.44
N GLU A 36 -11.04 -20.81 -8.58
CA GLU A 36 -10.59 -20.70 -7.19
C GLU A 36 -11.20 -21.74 -6.26
N LEU A 37 -12.30 -22.38 -6.68
CA LEU A 37 -12.93 -23.43 -5.90
C LEU A 37 -11.95 -24.61 -5.75
N ARG A 38 -11.76 -25.07 -4.52
CA ARG A 38 -10.95 -26.26 -4.19
C ARG A 38 -11.44 -27.49 -4.95
N GLY A 39 -12.75 -27.58 -5.17
CA GLY A 39 -13.38 -28.60 -5.99
C GLY A 39 -13.54 -28.24 -7.47
N ALA A 40 -12.86 -27.22 -8.01
CA ALA A 40 -13.03 -26.77 -9.40
C ALA A 40 -12.89 -27.90 -10.43
N ALA A 41 -12.03 -28.88 -10.19
CA ALA A 41 -11.86 -30.06 -11.05
C ALA A 41 -13.16 -30.90 -11.20
N LEU A 42 -14.10 -30.82 -10.26
CA LEU A 42 -15.41 -31.47 -10.38
C LEU A 42 -16.27 -30.86 -11.49
N LEU A 43 -16.04 -29.58 -11.82
CA LEU A 43 -16.70 -28.91 -12.95
C LEU A 43 -16.23 -29.49 -14.29
N ASP A 44 -15.03 -30.08 -14.34
CA ASP A 44 -14.49 -30.74 -15.54
C ASP A 44 -14.91 -32.22 -15.65
N GLY A 45 -15.71 -32.69 -14.69
CA GLY A 45 -16.18 -34.07 -14.60
C GLY A 45 -15.27 -34.95 -13.72
N ALA A 46 -15.89 -35.85 -12.95
CA ALA A 46 -15.16 -36.80 -12.11
C ALA A 46 -15.93 -38.12 -11.94
N ARG A 47 -15.20 -39.24 -11.89
CA ARG A 47 -15.75 -40.58 -11.57
C ARG A 47 -17.05 -40.92 -12.33
N GLY A 48 -17.06 -40.71 -13.65
CA GLY A 48 -18.20 -41.05 -14.52
C GLY A 48 -19.25 -39.94 -14.68
N THR A 49 -19.07 -38.77 -14.06
CA THR A 49 -19.85 -37.58 -14.37
C THR A 49 -19.22 -36.79 -15.52
N SER A 50 -20.05 -36.29 -16.44
CA SER A 50 -19.60 -35.42 -17.53
C SER A 50 -19.27 -34.02 -17.03
N ALA A 51 -18.35 -33.34 -17.71
CA ALA A 51 -18.07 -31.92 -17.48
C ALA A 51 -19.35 -31.08 -17.58
N VAL A 52 -19.42 -30.03 -16.75
CA VAL A 52 -20.53 -29.06 -16.81
C VAL A 52 -20.21 -27.96 -17.82
N ASP A 53 -21.25 -27.33 -18.35
CA ASP A 53 -21.09 -26.15 -19.19
C ASP A 53 -20.62 -24.94 -18.36
N ARG A 54 -19.29 -24.76 -18.28
CA ARG A 54 -18.64 -23.63 -17.62
C ARG A 54 -19.02 -22.28 -18.25
N VAL A 55 -19.31 -22.24 -19.54
CA VAL A 55 -19.73 -21.00 -20.22
C VAL A 55 -21.10 -20.58 -19.71
N ALA A 56 -22.05 -21.51 -19.61
CA ALA A 56 -23.37 -21.25 -19.05
C ALA A 56 -23.30 -20.78 -17.58
N LEU A 57 -22.41 -21.35 -16.77
CA LEU A 57 -22.18 -20.89 -15.39
C LEU A 57 -21.66 -19.45 -15.33
N VAL A 58 -20.70 -19.11 -16.18
CA VAL A 58 -20.18 -17.74 -16.28
C VAL A 58 -21.28 -16.76 -16.70
N GLU A 59 -22.11 -17.10 -17.69
CA GLU A 59 -23.26 -16.28 -18.09
C GLU A 59 -24.26 -16.09 -16.96
N LEU A 60 -24.52 -17.13 -16.14
CA LEU A 60 -25.38 -17.00 -14.96
C LEU A 60 -24.80 -16.00 -13.96
N LEU A 61 -23.50 -16.11 -13.64
CA LEU A 61 -22.82 -15.19 -12.72
C LEU A 61 -22.89 -13.74 -13.23
N LEU A 62 -22.70 -13.51 -14.53
CA LEU A 62 -22.81 -12.18 -15.15
C LEU A 62 -24.25 -11.65 -15.14
N ARG A 63 -25.26 -12.50 -15.38
CA ARG A 63 -26.67 -12.08 -15.29
C ARG A 63 -27.09 -11.72 -13.87
N VAL A 64 -26.44 -12.31 -12.86
CA VAL A 64 -26.71 -12.00 -11.45
C VAL A 64 -25.92 -10.76 -11.03
N GLY A 65 -24.61 -10.78 -11.15
CA GLY A 65 -23.70 -9.81 -10.55
C GLY A 65 -22.89 -8.97 -11.54
N GLY A 66 -23.09 -9.09 -12.85
CA GLY A 66 -22.41 -8.28 -13.85
C GLY A 66 -22.91 -6.83 -13.94
N GLU A 67 -22.38 -6.06 -14.88
CA GLU A 67 -22.71 -4.65 -15.09
C GLU A 67 -24.21 -4.43 -15.36
N ASP A 68 -24.80 -5.25 -16.25
CA ASP A 68 -26.24 -5.27 -16.51
C ASP A 68 -27.01 -6.32 -15.67
N GLY A 69 -26.34 -6.89 -14.67
CA GLY A 69 -26.86 -7.96 -13.83
C GLY A 69 -27.97 -7.49 -12.88
N LEU A 70 -28.72 -8.46 -12.34
CA LEU A 70 -29.83 -8.20 -11.40
C LEU A 70 -29.39 -7.34 -10.20
N LEU A 71 -28.24 -7.64 -9.60
CA LEU A 71 -27.75 -6.93 -8.43
C LEU A 71 -27.39 -5.47 -8.74
N THR A 72 -26.85 -5.19 -9.93
CA THR A 72 -26.51 -3.83 -10.36
C THR A 72 -27.76 -3.04 -10.75
N ARG A 73 -28.64 -3.63 -11.57
CA ARG A 73 -29.87 -2.99 -12.06
C ARG A 73 -30.87 -2.66 -10.95
N TYR A 74 -30.89 -3.43 -9.88
CA TYR A 74 -31.82 -3.28 -8.76
C TYR A 74 -31.08 -3.08 -7.43
N ALA A 75 -29.91 -2.43 -7.44
CA ALA A 75 -29.05 -2.25 -6.28
C ALA A 75 -29.74 -1.56 -5.08
N ASP A 76 -30.65 -0.63 -5.38
CA ASP A 76 -31.49 0.13 -4.45
C ASP A 76 -32.70 -0.66 -3.92
N ARG A 77 -33.02 -1.81 -4.52
CA ARG A 77 -34.21 -2.61 -4.19
C ARG A 77 -33.87 -3.99 -3.63
N ILE A 78 -32.83 -4.65 -4.13
CA ILE A 78 -32.43 -5.99 -3.69
C ILE A 78 -31.46 -5.85 -2.52
N ALA A 79 -31.83 -6.41 -1.38
CA ALA A 79 -30.96 -6.56 -0.22
C ALA A 79 -30.14 -7.85 -0.32
N GLU A 80 -30.78 -8.96 -0.71
CA GLU A 80 -30.18 -10.29 -0.83
C GLU A 80 -30.83 -11.06 -1.99
N LEU A 81 -30.04 -11.86 -2.69
CA LEU A 81 -30.48 -12.81 -3.71
C LEU A 81 -29.73 -14.12 -3.48
N ASP A 82 -30.45 -15.22 -3.28
CA ASP A 82 -29.90 -16.56 -3.12
C ASP A 82 -30.49 -17.49 -4.18
N LEU A 83 -29.62 -18.20 -4.91
CA LEU A 83 -29.98 -19.20 -5.92
C LEU A 83 -29.42 -20.54 -5.46
N ASN A 84 -30.26 -21.35 -4.80
CA ASN A 84 -29.78 -22.55 -4.12
C ASN A 84 -30.80 -23.69 -4.11
N PRO A 85 -30.56 -24.83 -4.79
CA PRO A 85 -29.36 -25.15 -5.57
C PRO A 85 -29.46 -24.68 -7.02
N VAL A 86 -28.30 -24.39 -7.61
CA VAL A 86 -28.11 -24.35 -9.07
C VAL A 86 -27.57 -25.71 -9.50
N ILE A 87 -28.35 -26.47 -10.27
CA ILE A 87 -27.97 -27.77 -10.82
C ILE A 87 -27.39 -27.58 -12.22
N ALA A 88 -26.13 -27.96 -12.40
CA ALA A 88 -25.46 -28.05 -13.69
C ALA A 88 -25.22 -29.52 -14.07
N ARG A 89 -25.71 -29.97 -15.23
CA ARG A 89 -25.49 -31.32 -15.77
C ARG A 89 -25.31 -31.25 -17.29
N GLY A 90 -24.11 -31.59 -17.78
CA GLY A 90 -23.79 -31.43 -19.19
C GLY A 90 -24.06 -29.99 -19.64
N GLN A 91 -24.91 -29.80 -20.64
CA GLN A 91 -25.34 -28.49 -21.16
C GLN A 91 -26.55 -27.87 -20.46
N THR A 92 -27.11 -28.55 -19.44
CA THR A 92 -28.28 -28.02 -18.71
C THR A 92 -27.85 -27.30 -17.44
N LEU A 93 -28.39 -26.10 -17.22
CA LEU A 93 -28.19 -25.29 -16.03
C LEU A 93 -29.55 -24.80 -15.51
N CYS A 94 -29.89 -25.12 -14.26
CA CYS A 94 -31.18 -24.77 -13.68
C CYS A 94 -31.03 -24.34 -12.22
N ALA A 95 -31.51 -23.14 -11.87
CA ALA A 95 -31.74 -22.76 -10.48
C ALA A 95 -33.06 -23.40 -10.03
N VAL A 96 -33.00 -24.30 -9.05
CA VAL A 96 -34.16 -25.07 -8.57
C VAL A 96 -34.99 -24.27 -7.58
N ASP A 97 -34.36 -23.37 -6.85
CA ASP A 97 -34.99 -22.43 -5.93
C ASP A 97 -34.29 -21.07 -5.99
N ALA A 98 -35.04 -20.01 -5.68
CA ALA A 98 -34.56 -18.64 -5.67
C ALA A 98 -35.26 -17.82 -4.58
N ARG A 99 -34.48 -17.20 -3.69
CA ARG A 99 -34.98 -16.30 -2.66
C ARG A 99 -34.48 -14.88 -2.91
N VAL A 100 -35.38 -13.91 -2.87
CA VAL A 100 -35.04 -12.49 -2.99
C VAL A 100 -35.53 -11.74 -1.75
N LEU A 101 -34.62 -11.10 -1.03
CA LEU A 101 -34.95 -10.15 0.02
C LEU A 101 -34.93 -8.75 -0.57
N LEU A 102 -36.03 -8.02 -0.43
CA LEU A 102 -36.10 -6.61 -0.84
C LEU A 102 -35.73 -5.69 0.32
N ARG A 103 -35.10 -4.56 0.02
CA ARG A 103 -34.85 -3.49 0.98
C ARG A 103 -36.19 -2.88 1.41
N ALA A 104 -36.33 -2.57 2.70
CA ALA A 104 -37.44 -1.77 3.18
C ALA A 104 -37.38 -0.36 2.55
N PRO A 105 -38.51 0.25 2.18
CA PRO A 105 -38.53 1.64 1.73
C PRO A 105 -38.09 2.54 2.90
N THR A 106 -36.87 3.06 2.84
CA THR A 106 -36.35 4.01 3.81
C THR A 106 -36.52 5.43 3.27
N SER A 107 -37.03 6.33 4.12
CA SER A 107 -37.15 7.77 3.84
C SER A 107 -35.84 8.54 3.96
N ASP A 108 -34.73 7.89 4.37
CA ASP A 108 -33.43 8.52 4.62
C ASP A 108 -32.29 7.80 3.90
N HIS A 109 -32.48 7.47 2.63
CA HIS A 109 -31.34 7.58 1.73
C HIS A 109 -31.25 9.04 1.32
N ALA A 110 -30.65 9.84 2.22
CA ALA A 110 -29.68 10.80 1.73
C ALA A 110 -28.69 9.96 0.92
N SER A 111 -29.00 9.83 -0.36
CA SER A 111 -28.06 9.57 -1.41
C SER A 111 -26.84 10.39 -1.01
N THR A 112 -25.80 9.74 -0.53
CA THR A 112 -24.44 10.16 -0.83
C THR A 112 -24.29 9.99 -2.33
N ALA A 113 -25.11 10.76 -3.07
CA ALA A 113 -24.92 11.10 -4.45
C ALA A 113 -23.48 11.49 -4.48
N ALA A 114 -22.72 10.72 -5.26
CA ALA A 114 -21.36 10.99 -5.68
C ALA A 114 -21.08 12.47 -5.43
N GLY A 115 -20.35 12.76 -4.34
CA GLY A 115 -19.88 14.11 -4.12
C GLY A 115 -19.25 14.50 -5.45
N VAL A 116 -19.80 15.54 -6.07
CA VAL A 116 -19.35 16.09 -7.36
C VAL A 116 -17.86 15.87 -7.40
N ALA A 117 -17.38 15.01 -8.33
CA ALA A 117 -15.98 14.58 -8.35
C ALA A 117 -15.15 15.85 -8.19
N SER A 118 -14.60 16.04 -6.98
CA SER A 118 -13.91 17.26 -6.65
C SER A 118 -12.73 17.28 -7.59
N ASP A 119 -12.50 18.41 -8.27
CA ASP A 119 -11.30 18.58 -9.05
C ASP A 119 -10.13 18.15 -8.16
N PRO A 120 -9.37 17.09 -8.51
CA PRO A 120 -8.35 16.58 -7.62
C PRO A 120 -7.40 17.68 -7.18
N SER A 121 -7.08 18.65 -8.05
CA SER A 121 -6.21 19.79 -7.76
C SER A 121 -6.68 20.66 -6.57
N SER A 122 -7.94 20.53 -6.15
CA SER A 122 -8.43 21.16 -4.91
C SER A 122 -7.66 20.72 -3.65
N PHE A 123 -6.94 19.59 -3.70
CA PHE A 123 -6.10 19.07 -2.62
C PHE A 123 -4.62 19.47 -2.72
N ASP A 124 -4.19 20.19 -3.76
CA ASP A 124 -2.83 20.73 -3.88
C ASP A 124 -2.34 21.48 -2.62
N PRO A 125 -3.18 22.24 -1.89
CA PRO A 125 -2.78 22.87 -0.63
C PRO A 125 -2.25 21.92 0.45
N LEU A 126 -2.56 20.61 0.42
CA LEU A 126 -1.97 19.64 1.35
C LEU A 126 -0.51 19.35 1.06
N PHE A 127 -0.07 19.60 -0.18
CA PHE A 127 1.25 19.20 -0.67
C PHE A 127 2.13 20.40 -0.98
N THR A 128 1.58 21.51 -1.47
CA THR A 128 2.32 22.75 -1.75
C THR A 128 1.55 23.98 -1.25
N PRO A 129 1.29 24.12 0.06
CA PRO A 129 0.62 25.30 0.59
C PRO A 129 1.51 26.54 0.44
N ARG A 130 0.92 27.67 0.05
CA ARG A 130 1.61 28.98 0.05
C ARG A 130 1.41 29.73 1.36
N SER A 131 0.33 29.43 2.06
CA SER A 131 -0.02 30.04 3.35
C SER A 131 -0.56 29.00 4.33
N VAL A 132 -0.03 29.02 5.55
CA VAL A 132 -0.42 28.11 6.64
C VAL A 132 -0.85 28.93 7.85
N ALA A 133 -2.04 28.66 8.38
CA ALA A 133 -2.50 29.23 9.65
C ALA A 133 -2.53 28.18 10.74
N VAL A 134 -2.00 28.50 11.91
CA VAL A 134 -1.92 27.59 13.06
C VAL A 134 -2.81 28.11 14.19
N VAL A 135 -3.86 27.36 14.49
CA VAL A 135 -4.85 27.70 15.52
C VAL A 135 -4.60 26.85 16.77
N GLY A 136 -4.53 27.50 17.92
CA GLY A 136 -4.33 26.85 19.22
C GLY A 136 -2.92 26.97 19.80
N ALA A 137 -2.03 27.72 19.14
CA ALA A 137 -0.73 28.06 19.71
C ALA A 137 -0.91 29.00 20.91
N SER A 138 -0.09 28.83 21.95
CA SER A 138 -0.16 29.59 23.20
C SER A 138 1.03 30.53 23.31
N SER A 139 0.81 31.72 23.90
CA SER A 139 1.86 32.69 24.24
C SER A 139 2.49 32.44 25.61
N SER A 140 1.92 31.56 26.43
CA SER A 140 2.34 31.33 27.82
C SER A 140 2.65 29.87 28.14
N ASP A 141 2.42 28.95 27.21
CA ASP A 141 2.64 27.51 27.39
C ASP A 141 3.06 26.85 26.07
N VAL A 142 3.61 25.64 26.13
CA VAL A 142 4.03 24.86 24.96
C VAL A 142 2.94 23.86 24.59
N THR A 143 2.16 24.21 23.57
CA THR A 143 1.12 23.32 23.03
C THR A 143 1.64 22.50 21.85
N MET A 144 0.81 21.57 21.37
CA MET A 144 1.07 20.86 20.11
C MET A 144 1.11 21.82 18.91
N ALA A 145 0.32 22.90 18.92
CA ALA A 145 0.38 23.94 17.88
C ALA A 145 1.69 24.75 17.93
N ASN A 146 2.23 25.05 19.12
CA ASN A 146 3.58 25.64 19.25
C ASN A 146 4.64 24.72 18.65
N SER A 147 4.53 23.41 18.94
CA SER A 147 5.44 22.40 18.41
C SER A 147 5.34 22.28 16.89
N PHE A 148 4.13 22.39 16.33
CA PHE A 148 3.91 22.38 14.88
C PHE A 148 4.60 23.57 14.20
N ILE A 149 4.45 24.79 14.73
CA ILE A 149 5.14 25.99 14.22
C ILE A 149 6.66 25.78 14.18
N LYS A 150 7.25 25.31 15.29
CA LYS A 150 8.69 25.04 15.37
C LYS A 150 9.14 23.99 14.36
N ARG A 151 8.34 22.92 14.17
CA ARG A 151 8.63 21.87 13.19
C ARG A 151 8.60 22.42 11.76
N MET A 152 7.60 23.23 11.42
CA MET A 152 7.50 23.89 10.11
C MET A 152 8.71 24.79 9.82
N GLN A 153 9.09 25.63 10.79
CA GLN A 153 10.28 26.48 10.68
C GLN A 153 11.55 25.65 10.54
N ALA A 154 11.73 24.63 11.38
CA ALA A 154 12.89 23.76 11.33
C ALA A 154 12.98 23.02 10.00
N PHE A 155 11.84 22.54 9.47
CA PHE A 155 11.73 21.81 8.21
C PHE A 155 12.01 22.70 6.99
N GLY A 156 11.88 24.02 7.13
CA GLY A 156 12.22 25.00 6.11
C GLY A 156 11.02 25.44 5.26
N TYR A 157 9.82 25.50 5.84
CA TYR A 157 8.65 26.05 5.16
C TYR A 157 8.91 27.49 4.69
N ALA A 158 8.75 27.72 3.39
CA ALA A 158 9.10 28.98 2.74
C ALA A 158 7.90 29.91 2.49
N GLY A 159 6.67 29.43 2.72
CA GLY A 159 5.45 30.21 2.55
C GLY A 159 5.11 31.08 3.77
N ASP A 160 3.96 31.74 3.69
CA ASP A 160 3.45 32.55 4.78
C ASP A 160 2.97 31.67 5.93
N LEU A 161 3.47 31.90 7.14
CA LEU A 161 3.05 31.20 8.35
C LEU A 161 2.38 32.21 9.28
N TYR A 162 1.19 31.87 9.78
CA TYR A 162 0.39 32.71 10.68
C TYR A 162 0.01 31.93 11.92
N ALA A 163 0.00 32.57 13.09
CA ALA A 163 -0.63 32.05 14.29
C ALA A 163 -2.00 32.72 14.48
N ILE A 164 -3.04 31.96 14.83
CA ILE A 164 -4.37 32.52 15.13
C ILE A 164 -4.53 32.64 16.63
N HIS A 165 -4.48 33.87 17.13
CA HIS A 165 -4.51 34.18 18.55
C HIS A 165 -5.19 35.55 18.80
N PRO A 166 -6.09 35.67 19.81
CA PRO A 166 -6.92 36.86 19.98
C PRO A 166 -6.18 38.12 20.45
N LYS A 167 -4.99 37.98 21.05
CA LYS A 167 -4.31 39.09 21.76
C LYS A 167 -2.81 39.22 21.52
N ALA A 168 -2.16 38.15 21.06
CA ALA A 168 -0.70 38.16 20.95
C ALA A 168 -0.34 38.83 19.62
N GLU A 169 0.78 39.53 19.57
CA GLU A 169 1.30 40.06 18.31
C GLU A 169 2.12 39.01 17.55
N GLN A 170 2.86 38.17 18.28
CA GLN A 170 3.64 37.07 17.74
C GLN A 170 3.67 35.87 18.70
N ILE A 171 3.77 34.66 18.13
CA ILE A 171 3.98 33.40 18.85
C ILE A 171 5.05 32.60 18.09
N GLU A 172 6.08 32.11 18.79
CA GLU A 172 7.22 31.38 18.18
C GLU A 172 7.87 32.14 17.00
N GLY A 173 7.89 33.48 17.06
CA GLY A 173 8.43 34.35 16.00
C GLY A 173 7.53 34.50 14.76
N VAL A 174 6.30 33.99 14.81
CA VAL A 174 5.32 34.05 13.72
C VAL A 174 4.26 35.12 14.02
N PRO A 175 3.85 35.96 13.05
CA PRO A 175 2.81 36.96 13.25
C PRO A 175 1.46 36.35 13.63
N CYS A 176 0.78 37.00 14.56
CA CYS A 176 -0.54 36.58 15.04
C CYS A 176 -1.66 37.40 14.42
N HIS A 177 -2.77 36.72 14.11
CA HIS A 177 -4.02 37.31 13.65
C HIS A 177 -5.18 36.84 14.55
N PRO A 178 -6.19 37.68 14.81
CA PRO A 178 -7.28 37.31 15.72
C PRO A 178 -8.20 36.22 15.17
N THR A 179 -8.33 36.14 13.84
CA THR A 179 -9.25 35.23 13.13
C THR A 179 -8.62 34.71 11.85
N LEU A 180 -9.16 33.61 11.31
CA LEU A 180 -8.67 33.05 10.04
C LEU A 180 -8.88 34.02 8.86
N ASP A 181 -9.96 34.80 8.87
CA ASP A 181 -10.31 35.72 7.78
C ASP A 181 -9.59 37.08 7.82
N SER A 182 -8.88 37.38 8.93
CA SER A 182 -8.06 38.59 9.10
C SER A 182 -6.59 38.40 8.72
N THR A 183 -6.24 37.23 8.20
CA THR A 183 -4.91 36.96 7.63
C THR A 183 -4.68 37.82 6.36
N PRO A 184 -3.43 38.23 6.06
CA PRO A 184 -3.13 39.08 4.91
C PRO A 184 -3.44 38.39 3.58
N GLN A 185 -3.14 37.10 3.49
CA GLN A 185 -3.44 36.25 2.34
C GLN A 185 -4.48 35.20 2.74
N PRO A 186 -5.34 34.74 1.80
CA PRO A 186 -6.13 33.54 2.01
C PRO A 186 -5.25 32.38 2.47
N VAL A 187 -5.77 31.56 3.38
CA VAL A 187 -5.09 30.41 3.99
C VAL A 187 -5.31 29.18 3.11
N ASP A 188 -4.24 28.64 2.54
CA ASP A 188 -4.25 27.39 1.80
C ASP A 188 -4.50 26.21 2.75
N TYR A 189 -3.85 26.21 3.93
CA TYR A 189 -3.97 25.14 4.90
C TYR A 189 -4.03 25.65 6.36
N ALA A 190 -5.08 25.29 7.09
CA ALA A 190 -5.26 25.64 8.50
C ALA A 190 -5.04 24.42 9.41
N TYR A 191 -4.05 24.48 10.29
CA TYR A 191 -3.82 23.50 11.35
C TYR A 191 -4.62 23.88 12.61
N VAL A 192 -5.66 23.11 12.94
CA VAL A 192 -6.59 23.42 14.02
C VAL A 192 -6.40 22.48 15.20
N CYS A 193 -5.89 23.02 16.30
CA CYS A 193 -5.58 22.28 17.53
C CYS A 193 -6.16 22.99 18.77
N ILE A 194 -7.48 23.07 18.83
CA ILE A 194 -8.25 23.65 19.95
C ILE A 194 -9.36 22.70 20.39
N GLY A 195 -9.85 22.81 21.63
CA GLY A 195 -10.96 21.96 22.12
C GLY A 195 -12.13 21.84 21.14
N ALA A 196 -12.61 20.61 20.92
CA ALA A 196 -13.53 20.22 19.85
C ALA A 196 -14.76 21.12 19.70
N ALA A 197 -15.39 21.48 20.82
CA ALA A 197 -16.59 22.33 20.84
C ALA A 197 -16.40 23.74 20.24
N ARG A 198 -15.15 24.21 20.11
CA ARG A 198 -14.83 25.52 19.52
C ARG A 198 -14.52 25.46 18.03
N VAL A 199 -14.33 24.26 17.47
CA VAL A 199 -13.91 24.11 16.07
C VAL A 199 -15.02 24.52 15.09
N PRO A 200 -16.30 24.12 15.26
CA PRO A 200 -17.35 24.53 14.32
C PRO A 200 -17.50 26.05 14.19
N SER A 201 -17.55 26.77 15.31
CA SER A 201 -17.67 28.23 15.29
C SER A 201 -16.47 28.93 14.66
N LEU A 202 -15.25 28.41 14.87
CA LEU A 202 -14.05 28.89 14.20
C LEU A 202 -14.14 28.73 12.68
N LEU A 203 -14.52 27.54 12.19
CA LEU A 203 -14.57 27.27 10.75
C LEU A 203 -15.70 28.02 10.05
N ARG A 204 -16.85 28.17 10.71
CA ARG A 204 -17.97 29.00 10.22
C ARG A 204 -17.52 30.43 9.93
N ALA A 205 -16.65 30.97 10.78
CA ALA A 205 -16.09 32.32 10.65
C ALA A 205 -14.90 32.41 9.67
N ALA A 206 -14.62 31.37 8.87
CA ALA A 206 -13.53 31.42 7.88
C ALA A 206 -13.88 32.24 6.62
N HIS A 207 -15.18 32.44 6.34
CA HIS A 207 -15.69 33.30 5.25
C HIS A 207 -15.05 33.04 3.87
N GLY A 208 -14.82 31.77 3.53
CA GLY A 208 -14.21 31.34 2.26
C GLY A 208 -12.72 31.65 2.12
N ARG A 209 -12.06 32.12 3.19
CA ARG A 209 -10.63 32.45 3.18
C ARG A 209 -9.73 31.27 3.52
N VAL A 210 -10.29 30.12 3.88
CA VAL A 210 -9.56 28.89 4.17
C VAL A 210 -9.92 27.85 3.12
N ARG A 211 -8.93 27.24 2.48
CA ARG A 211 -9.18 26.14 1.53
C ARG A 211 -9.38 24.81 2.24
N ILE A 212 -8.39 24.41 3.05
CA ILE A 212 -8.42 23.15 3.80
C ILE A 212 -8.14 23.40 5.27
N ALA A 213 -9.00 22.89 6.14
CA ALA A 213 -8.81 22.87 7.58
C ALA A 213 -8.50 21.45 8.07
N GLN A 214 -7.31 21.23 8.59
CA GLN A 214 -6.96 20.03 9.30
C GLN A 214 -7.36 20.17 10.77
N VAL A 215 -8.27 19.31 11.24
CA VAL A 215 -8.70 19.28 12.64
C VAL A 215 -7.99 18.15 13.36
N VAL A 216 -7.09 18.52 14.27
CA VAL A 216 -6.30 17.55 15.03
C VAL A 216 -7.04 17.03 16.26
N SER A 217 -7.92 17.86 16.81
CA SER A 217 -8.66 17.55 18.03
C SER A 217 -9.54 16.31 17.89
N SER A 218 -9.55 15.48 18.93
CA SER A 218 -10.50 14.40 19.17
C SER A 218 -11.73 14.90 19.96
N GLY A 219 -12.69 14.03 20.22
CA GLY A 219 -13.99 14.28 20.84
C GLY A 219 -15.15 14.35 19.84
N PHE A 220 -15.01 13.75 18.65
CA PHE A 220 -16.00 13.80 17.56
C PHE A 220 -16.62 12.41 17.31
N GLY A 221 -16.83 11.97 16.07
CA GLY A 221 -17.56 10.75 15.73
C GLY A 221 -16.94 9.44 16.21
N GLU A 222 -15.69 9.46 16.69
CA GLU A 222 -15.05 8.31 17.33
C GLU A 222 -15.59 8.03 18.75
N VAL A 223 -16.31 8.99 19.34
CA VAL A 223 -17.05 8.82 20.59
C VAL A 223 -18.55 9.07 20.37
N GLU A 224 -19.40 8.29 21.03
CA GLU A 224 -20.86 8.36 20.85
C GLU A 224 -21.42 9.78 21.09
N ALA A 225 -20.92 10.47 22.12
CA ALA A 225 -21.33 11.84 22.45
C ALA A 225 -20.87 12.91 21.43
N GLY A 226 -19.92 12.58 20.55
CA GLY A 226 -19.32 13.51 19.59
C GLY A 226 -19.88 13.39 18.17
N VAL A 227 -20.79 12.45 17.90
CA VAL A 227 -21.38 12.25 16.56
C VAL A 227 -22.10 13.51 16.05
N GLU A 228 -22.89 14.17 16.89
CA GLU A 228 -23.61 15.38 16.47
C GLU A 228 -22.65 16.57 16.29
N LEU A 229 -21.60 16.64 17.11
CA LEU A 229 -20.56 17.64 16.96
C LEU A 229 -19.75 17.46 15.66
N GLU A 230 -19.52 16.21 15.22
CA GLU A 230 -18.91 15.91 13.92
C GLU A 230 -19.79 16.37 12.76
N ARG A 231 -21.11 16.20 12.86
CA ARG A 231 -22.05 16.73 11.86
C ARG A 231 -22.04 18.25 11.82
N GLU A 232 -22.03 18.90 12.99
CA GLU A 232 -21.93 20.36 13.08
C GLU A 232 -20.60 20.84 12.48
N LEU A 233 -19.50 20.15 12.74
CA LEU A 233 -18.18 20.46 12.17
C LEU A 233 -18.22 20.49 10.63
N VAL A 234 -18.76 19.44 9.99
CA VAL A 234 -18.85 19.38 8.53
C VAL A 234 -19.78 20.46 7.98
N ALA A 235 -20.92 20.71 8.63
CA ALA A 235 -21.85 21.77 8.23
C ALA A 235 -21.20 23.16 8.33
N ALA A 236 -20.52 23.45 9.43
CA ALA A 236 -19.83 24.71 9.66
C ALA A 236 -18.67 24.94 8.70
N ALA A 237 -17.92 23.90 8.35
CA ALA A 237 -16.85 23.99 7.36
C ALA A 237 -17.39 24.33 5.97
N ARG A 238 -18.51 23.71 5.56
CA ARG A 238 -19.20 24.04 4.29
C ARG A 238 -19.71 25.47 4.27
N GLU A 239 -20.33 25.94 5.36
CA GLU A 239 -20.77 27.33 5.51
C GLU A 239 -19.59 28.31 5.47
N GLY A 240 -18.47 27.94 6.10
CA GLY A 240 -17.22 28.68 6.08
C GLY A 240 -16.44 28.60 4.76
N GLY A 241 -16.89 27.79 3.79
CA GLY A 241 -16.27 27.65 2.47
C GLY A 241 -14.95 26.86 2.45
N CYS A 242 -14.72 25.96 3.41
CA CYS A 242 -13.51 25.13 3.48
C CYS A 242 -13.81 23.63 3.52
N ARG A 243 -12.85 22.80 3.10
CA ARG A 243 -12.87 21.34 3.30
C ARG A 243 -12.18 20.94 4.59
N VAL A 244 -12.57 19.82 5.19
CA VAL A 244 -11.98 19.31 6.45
C VAL A 244 -11.24 17.99 6.26
N ILE A 245 -9.99 17.95 6.72
CA ILE A 245 -9.22 16.72 6.95
C ILE A 245 -9.31 16.38 8.44
N GLY A 246 -9.65 15.12 8.76
CA GLY A 246 -9.92 14.70 10.13
C GLY A 246 -11.43 14.58 10.42
N PRO A 247 -11.88 14.95 11.63
CA PRO A 247 -11.07 15.33 12.80
C PRO A 247 -10.20 14.18 13.32
N ASN A 248 -9.55 14.35 14.48
CA ASN A 248 -8.74 13.32 15.11
C ASN A 248 -7.62 12.77 14.21
N CYS A 249 -6.81 13.67 13.65
CA CYS A 249 -5.73 13.31 12.73
C CYS A 249 -4.45 14.11 13.00
N LEU A 250 -3.29 13.64 12.53
CA LEU A 250 -2.06 14.44 12.50
C LEU A 250 -1.90 15.23 11.19
N GLY A 251 -2.81 14.95 10.26
CA GLY A 251 -2.88 15.28 8.84
C GLY A 251 -1.60 15.21 8.02
N ALA A 252 -1.15 16.31 7.41
CA ALA A 252 -0.28 16.23 6.23
C ALA A 252 1.23 16.42 6.52
N TYR A 253 2.04 15.59 5.87
CA TYR A 253 3.48 15.72 5.73
C TYR A 253 3.84 15.75 4.24
N SER A 254 4.49 16.83 3.82
CA SER A 254 4.87 17.07 2.43
C SER A 254 6.27 17.67 2.37
N PRO A 255 7.27 16.86 1.98
CA PRO A 255 8.62 17.36 1.72
C PRO A 255 8.65 18.51 0.70
N ARG A 256 7.88 18.38 -0.40
CA ARG A 256 7.84 19.39 -1.48
C ARG A 256 7.25 20.74 -1.04
N GLY A 257 6.32 20.72 -0.10
CA GLY A 257 5.64 21.93 0.40
C GLY A 257 6.21 22.45 1.71
N GLY A 258 7.24 21.82 2.27
CA GLY A 258 7.77 22.18 3.57
C GLY A 258 6.79 21.95 4.74
N LEU A 259 5.79 21.06 4.58
CA LEU A 259 4.77 20.78 5.59
C LEU A 259 5.15 19.54 6.41
N THR A 260 5.15 19.61 7.75
CA THR A 260 5.40 18.41 8.56
C THR A 260 4.77 18.47 9.95
N PHE A 261 4.16 17.35 10.37
CA PHE A 261 3.80 17.08 11.76
C PHE A 261 4.84 16.23 12.50
N ALA A 262 5.71 15.51 11.78
CA ALA A 262 6.70 14.61 12.37
C ALA A 262 8.02 15.35 12.65
N ALA A 263 8.55 15.20 13.86
CA ALA A 263 9.91 15.67 14.18
C ALA A 263 10.93 14.89 13.35
N ASP A 264 12.05 15.52 12.97
CA ASP A 264 13.17 14.92 12.21
C ASP A 264 12.70 13.98 11.09
N ALA A 265 11.73 14.44 10.31
CA ALA A 265 11.32 13.77 9.09
C ALA A 265 12.26 14.14 7.94
N PRO A 266 12.46 13.26 6.95
CA PRO A 266 13.25 13.58 5.76
C PRO A 266 12.72 14.81 5.03
N ARG A 267 13.62 15.61 4.43
CA ARG A 267 13.22 16.77 3.61
C ARG A 267 13.31 16.46 2.12
N GLU A 268 14.01 15.40 1.76
CA GLU A 268 14.13 14.98 0.37
C GLU A 268 12.78 14.48 -0.12
N THR A 269 12.32 15.00 -1.25
CA THR A 269 11.08 14.53 -1.84
C THR A 269 11.33 13.21 -2.55
N GLY A 270 10.46 12.24 -2.30
CA GLY A 270 10.45 10.96 -3.00
C GLY A 270 9.18 10.75 -3.81
N ARG A 271 8.85 9.48 -4.02
CA ARG A 271 7.81 9.08 -4.98
C ARG A 271 6.68 8.26 -4.35
N ILE A 272 6.76 8.03 -3.04
CA ILE A 272 5.75 7.26 -2.30
C ILE A 272 4.71 8.21 -1.71
N GLY A 273 3.46 8.08 -2.16
CA GLY A 273 2.31 8.74 -1.55
C GLY A 273 1.67 7.83 -0.50
N ILE A 274 1.38 8.34 0.70
CA ILE A 274 0.67 7.58 1.74
C ILE A 274 -0.63 8.29 2.11
N LEU A 275 -1.69 7.50 2.19
CA LEU A 275 -2.97 7.90 2.75
C LEU A 275 -3.33 6.94 3.90
N ALA A 276 -3.58 7.48 5.08
CA ALA A 276 -3.79 6.66 6.27
C ALA A 276 -4.88 7.22 7.18
N GLN A 277 -5.66 6.34 7.82
CA GLN A 277 -6.60 6.78 8.86
C GLN A 277 -5.90 7.04 10.21
N SER A 278 -4.80 6.35 10.51
CA SER A 278 -4.08 6.49 11.78
C SER A 278 -2.89 7.44 11.69
N GLY A 279 -2.90 8.47 12.54
CA GLY A 279 -1.77 9.40 12.71
C GLY A 279 -0.52 8.75 13.31
N GLY A 280 -0.69 7.97 14.37
CA GLY A 280 0.43 7.28 15.04
C GLY A 280 1.14 6.31 14.11
N LEU A 281 0.37 5.50 13.38
CA LEU A 281 0.93 4.57 12.39
C LEU A 281 1.68 5.29 11.27
N SER A 282 1.17 6.44 10.82
CA SER A 282 1.84 7.24 9.79
C SER A 282 3.17 7.80 10.27
N THR A 283 3.27 8.16 11.56
CA THR A 283 4.55 8.54 12.18
C THR A 283 5.53 7.37 12.15
N ASP A 284 5.06 6.16 12.45
CA ASP A 284 5.88 4.94 12.37
C ASP A 284 6.36 4.67 10.93
N VAL A 285 5.48 4.80 9.93
CA VAL A 285 5.85 4.64 8.52
C VAL A 285 6.92 5.64 8.10
N ILE A 286 6.77 6.92 8.46
CA ILE A 286 7.77 7.96 8.16
C ILE A 286 9.09 7.65 8.87
N LYS A 287 9.04 7.39 10.17
CA LYS A 287 10.22 7.26 11.02
C LYS A 287 10.99 5.98 10.80
N ARG A 288 10.32 4.86 10.54
CA ARG A 288 10.96 3.58 10.19
C ARG A 288 11.35 3.56 8.72
N GLY A 289 10.47 4.04 7.84
CA GLY A 289 10.69 4.10 6.40
C GLY A 289 11.93 4.89 6.01
N GLN A 290 12.20 6.04 6.65
CA GLN A 290 13.41 6.83 6.34
C GLN A 290 14.72 6.04 6.55
N TRP A 291 14.78 5.17 7.56
CA TRP A 291 15.95 4.34 7.86
C TRP A 291 16.03 3.10 6.96
N ARG A 292 14.91 2.70 6.36
CA ARG A 292 14.83 1.65 5.34
C ARG A 292 15.11 2.17 3.93
N GLY A 293 15.03 3.47 3.71
CA GLY A 293 15.39 4.13 2.45
C GLY A 293 14.26 4.90 1.78
N LEU A 294 13.02 4.77 2.27
CA LEU A 294 11.85 5.35 1.62
C LEU A 294 11.94 6.87 1.58
N ARG A 295 11.47 7.45 0.48
CA ARG A 295 11.21 8.88 0.38
C ARG A 295 9.78 9.12 -0.11
N PHE A 296 9.15 10.14 0.47
CA PHE A 296 7.72 10.36 0.30
C PHE A 296 7.45 11.53 -0.64
N SER A 297 6.49 11.36 -1.52
CA SER A 297 5.89 12.44 -2.29
C SER A 297 4.91 13.25 -1.43
N GLY A 298 4.32 12.58 -0.42
CA GLY A 298 3.45 13.15 0.60
C GLY A 298 2.83 12.04 1.47
N VAL A 299 2.45 12.38 2.69
CA VAL A 299 1.72 11.51 3.62
C VAL A 299 0.55 12.32 4.17
N VAL A 300 -0.67 11.80 4.07
CA VAL A 300 -1.88 12.45 4.59
C VAL A 300 -2.60 11.52 5.53
N THR A 301 -2.89 12.00 6.74
CA THR A 301 -3.70 11.27 7.72
C THR A 301 -5.10 11.87 7.82
N VAL A 302 -6.14 11.05 7.66
CA VAL A 302 -7.54 11.54 7.55
C VAL A 302 -8.37 11.35 8.81
N GLY A 303 -7.86 10.67 9.83
CA GLY A 303 -8.56 10.43 11.08
C GLY A 303 -9.95 9.84 10.84
N ASN A 304 -10.97 10.49 11.40
CA ASN A 304 -12.37 10.07 11.27
C ASN A 304 -12.92 10.14 9.85
N CYS A 305 -12.27 10.86 8.93
CA CYS A 305 -12.68 10.98 7.54
C CYS A 305 -14.12 11.56 7.41
N ALA A 306 -14.40 12.63 8.17
CA ALA A 306 -15.76 13.16 8.33
C ALA A 306 -16.26 13.95 7.11
N ASP A 307 -15.37 14.70 6.44
CA ASP A 307 -15.69 15.43 5.20
C ASP A 307 -14.92 14.84 4.02
N VAL A 308 -13.61 15.11 3.91
CA VAL A 308 -12.79 14.58 2.83
C VAL A 308 -12.68 13.06 2.94
N GLN A 309 -13.05 12.37 1.87
CA GLN A 309 -13.08 10.90 1.83
C GLN A 309 -11.76 10.29 1.31
N LEU A 310 -11.56 9.00 1.56
CA LEU A 310 -10.38 8.27 1.08
C LEU A 310 -10.29 8.26 -0.46
N SER A 311 -11.42 8.08 -1.15
CA SER A 311 -11.42 8.05 -2.63
C SER A 311 -11.02 9.38 -3.26
N GLU A 312 -11.37 10.51 -2.66
CA GLU A 312 -10.99 11.85 -3.15
C GLU A 312 -9.47 12.04 -3.12
N LEU A 313 -8.82 11.70 -2.00
CA LEU A 313 -7.37 11.82 -1.86
C LEU A 313 -6.61 10.76 -2.66
N LEU A 314 -7.17 9.55 -2.78
CA LEU A 314 -6.61 8.55 -3.69
C LEU A 314 -6.66 9.05 -5.14
N ALA A 315 -7.74 9.71 -5.56
CA ALA A 315 -7.85 10.27 -6.90
C ALA A 315 -6.77 11.34 -7.13
N TRP A 316 -6.47 12.18 -6.13
CA TRP A 316 -5.34 13.10 -6.20
C TRP A 316 -4.01 12.38 -6.40
N TYR A 317 -3.70 11.38 -5.55
CA TYR A 317 -2.44 10.62 -5.68
C TYR A 317 -2.30 9.88 -7.01
N LEU A 318 -3.41 9.40 -7.58
CA LEU A 318 -3.43 8.77 -8.89
C LEU A 318 -3.09 9.76 -10.01
N ASN A 319 -3.46 11.04 -9.86
CA ASN A 319 -3.18 12.10 -10.83
C ASN A 319 -1.84 12.84 -10.59
N ASP A 320 -1.26 12.79 -9.39
CA ASP A 320 0.00 13.50 -9.08
C ASP A 320 1.23 12.89 -9.77
N GLU A 321 1.83 13.59 -10.75
CA GLU A 321 2.98 13.08 -11.51
C GLU A 321 4.19 12.69 -10.65
N GLN A 322 4.34 13.28 -9.46
CA GLN A 322 5.45 12.96 -8.54
C GLN A 322 5.26 11.64 -7.81
N THR A 323 4.01 11.28 -7.46
CA THR A 323 3.69 9.97 -6.88
C THR A 323 3.80 8.88 -7.93
N ALA A 324 4.61 7.86 -7.62
CA ALA A 324 4.74 6.64 -8.42
C ALA A 324 4.16 5.40 -7.73
N VAL A 325 4.11 5.40 -6.39
CA VAL A 325 3.60 4.27 -5.59
C VAL A 325 2.68 4.83 -4.50
N ILE A 326 1.56 4.17 -4.25
CA ILE A 326 0.57 4.60 -3.27
C ILE A 326 0.45 3.55 -2.17
N GLY A 327 0.58 3.98 -0.92
CA GLY A 327 0.28 3.16 0.24
C GLY A 327 -0.98 3.63 0.94
N LEU A 328 -1.89 2.70 1.25
CA LEU A 328 -3.13 2.94 1.96
C LEU A 328 -3.14 2.19 3.29
N TYR A 329 -3.30 2.91 4.40
CA TYR A 329 -3.68 2.30 5.67
C TYR A 329 -5.14 2.57 5.98
N ILE A 330 -5.94 1.51 6.02
CA ILE A 330 -7.40 1.60 6.12
C ILE A 330 -7.90 0.73 7.28
N GLU A 331 -8.76 1.30 8.11
CA GLU A 331 -9.52 0.63 9.16
C GLU A 331 -10.97 0.42 8.70
N ASP A 332 -11.56 1.42 8.04
CA ASP A 332 -12.86 1.33 7.40
C ASP A 332 -12.97 2.31 6.20
N ALA A 333 -13.90 2.06 5.27
CA ALA A 333 -14.13 2.91 4.11
C ALA A 333 -15.62 3.24 3.94
N ARG A 334 -16.03 4.41 4.42
CA ARG A 334 -17.42 4.91 4.33
C ARG A 334 -17.89 5.02 2.87
N ASP A 335 -16.98 5.39 1.97
CA ASP A 335 -17.17 5.53 0.53
C ASP A 335 -16.63 4.33 -0.28
N GLY A 336 -16.68 3.13 0.31
CA GLY A 336 -16.03 1.92 -0.25
C GLY A 336 -16.39 1.58 -1.70
N ARG A 337 -17.59 1.95 -2.18
CA ARG A 337 -17.95 1.82 -3.61
C ARG A 337 -17.08 2.72 -4.49
N ALA A 338 -16.99 4.01 -4.17
CA ALA A 338 -16.19 4.96 -4.93
C ALA A 338 -14.71 4.56 -4.90
N LEU A 339 -14.22 4.12 -3.73
CA LEU A 339 -12.86 3.58 -3.58
C LEU A 339 -12.61 2.38 -4.50
N PHE A 340 -13.53 1.39 -4.51
CA PHE A 340 -13.41 0.21 -5.38
C PHE A 340 -13.41 0.58 -6.86
N GLU A 341 -14.35 1.42 -7.30
CA GLU A 341 -14.41 1.83 -8.71
C GLU A 341 -13.14 2.58 -9.12
N LEU A 342 -12.64 3.49 -8.28
CA LEU A 342 -11.42 4.22 -8.56
C LEU A 342 -10.22 3.28 -8.75
N LEU A 343 -10.04 2.33 -7.82
CA LEU A 343 -8.97 1.31 -7.90
C LEU A 343 -9.14 0.38 -9.10
N ARG A 344 -10.38 0.04 -9.45
CA ARG A 344 -10.67 -0.83 -10.60
C ARG A 344 -10.33 -0.13 -11.92
N HIS A 345 -10.58 1.17 -12.05
CA HIS A 345 -10.28 1.92 -13.26
C HIS A 345 -8.81 2.37 -13.33
N SER A 346 -8.07 2.35 -12.21
CA SER A 346 -6.65 2.72 -12.16
C SER A 346 -5.68 1.54 -12.35
N GLN A 347 -6.13 0.39 -12.87
CA GLN A 347 -5.34 -0.84 -12.95
C GLN A 347 -4.09 -0.76 -13.84
N HIS A 348 -4.03 0.20 -14.77
CA HIS A 348 -2.85 0.49 -15.59
C HIS A 348 -1.99 1.63 -15.04
N GLY A 349 -2.38 2.19 -13.88
CA GLY A 349 -1.74 3.34 -13.27
C GLY A 349 -0.66 2.96 -12.26
N LYS A 350 -0.72 3.61 -11.11
CA LYS A 350 0.30 3.49 -10.05
C LYS A 350 -0.03 2.30 -9.16
N PRO A 351 0.95 1.47 -8.78
CA PRO A 351 0.71 0.37 -7.85
C PRO A 351 0.23 0.88 -6.49
N VAL A 352 -0.75 0.16 -5.94
CA VAL A 352 -1.38 0.47 -4.63
C VAL A 352 -1.13 -0.68 -3.67
N VAL A 353 -0.54 -0.35 -2.52
CA VAL A 353 -0.30 -1.27 -1.39
C VAL A 353 -1.30 -0.94 -0.29
N ILE A 354 -2.00 -1.93 0.26
CA ILE A 354 -3.02 -1.77 1.29
C ILE A 354 -2.58 -2.50 2.56
N LEU A 355 -2.44 -1.75 3.65
CA LEU A 355 -2.36 -2.29 5.01
C LEU A 355 -3.75 -2.12 5.65
N LYS A 356 -4.46 -3.23 5.82
CA LYS A 356 -5.83 -3.22 6.37
C LYS A 356 -5.80 -3.55 7.87
N GLY A 357 -6.26 -2.61 8.71
CA GLY A 357 -6.54 -2.89 10.12
C GLY A 357 -7.78 -3.79 10.28
N GLY A 358 -7.83 -4.66 11.28
CA GLY A 358 -9.02 -5.49 11.54
C GLY A 358 -9.34 -6.54 10.48
N ARG A 359 -8.34 -7.30 10.04
CA ARG A 359 -8.51 -8.39 9.05
C ARG A 359 -9.12 -9.67 9.63
N THR A 360 -9.00 -9.85 10.94
CA THR A 360 -9.59 -10.98 11.67
C THR A 360 -10.82 -10.51 12.45
N ASP A 361 -11.67 -11.44 12.87
CA ASP A 361 -12.85 -11.11 13.69
C ASP A 361 -12.47 -10.35 14.97
N GLN A 362 -11.40 -10.78 15.64
CA GLN A 362 -10.86 -10.11 16.83
C GLN A 362 -10.33 -8.71 16.51
N GLY A 363 -9.59 -8.57 15.40
CA GLY A 363 -9.10 -7.28 14.94
C GLY A 363 -10.22 -6.32 14.55
N ARG A 364 -11.31 -6.82 13.94
CA ARG A 364 -12.50 -6.03 13.61
C ARG A 364 -13.16 -5.49 14.87
N GLN A 365 -13.30 -6.32 15.91
CA GLN A 365 -13.86 -5.89 17.18
C GLN A 365 -13.00 -4.80 17.83
N ALA A 366 -11.68 -4.94 17.81
CA ALA A 366 -10.76 -3.92 18.31
C ALA A 366 -10.89 -2.60 17.52
N ALA A 367 -10.89 -2.65 16.19
CA ALA A 367 -11.07 -1.48 15.33
C ALA A 367 -12.43 -0.78 15.56
N ALA A 368 -13.51 -1.54 15.71
CA ALA A 368 -14.84 -1.00 15.98
C ALA A 368 -14.90 -0.25 17.31
N SER A 369 -14.24 -0.78 18.36
CA SER A 369 -14.18 -0.10 19.66
C SER A 369 -13.34 1.18 19.65
N HIS A 370 -12.40 1.31 18.72
CA HIS A 370 -11.52 2.47 18.59
C HIS A 370 -12.11 3.57 17.70
N THR A 371 -12.87 3.21 16.67
CA THR A 371 -13.39 4.15 15.65
C THR A 371 -14.88 4.46 15.81
N GLY A 372 -15.61 3.67 16.60
CA GLY A 372 -17.08 3.75 16.68
C GLY A 372 -17.80 3.27 15.42
N ALA A 373 -17.08 2.86 14.36
CA ALA A 373 -17.63 2.40 13.10
C ALA A 373 -17.74 0.87 13.03
N LEU A 374 -18.73 0.38 12.28
CA LEU A 374 -18.92 -1.04 12.03
C LEU A 374 -17.88 -1.51 11.01
N ALA A 375 -16.88 -2.27 11.45
CA ALA A 375 -15.82 -2.75 10.55
C ALA A 375 -16.38 -3.69 9.47
N GLY A 376 -16.11 -3.37 8.20
CA GLY A 376 -16.56 -4.17 7.04
C GLY A 376 -16.00 -5.60 7.01
N ASP A 377 -16.69 -6.49 6.28
CA ASP A 377 -16.28 -7.89 6.08
C ASP A 377 -14.90 -7.96 5.40
N HIS A 378 -13.98 -8.74 5.98
CA HIS A 378 -12.65 -8.95 5.45
C HIS A 378 -12.66 -9.51 4.02
N ARG A 379 -13.64 -10.36 3.69
CA ARG A 379 -13.81 -10.96 2.36
C ARG A 379 -13.98 -9.91 1.26
N ALA A 380 -14.60 -8.77 1.58
CA ALA A 380 -14.75 -7.68 0.63
C ALA A 380 -13.39 -7.08 0.23
N TRP A 381 -12.43 -7.01 1.16
CA TRP A 381 -11.08 -6.51 0.89
C TRP A 381 -10.24 -7.49 0.10
N GLU A 382 -10.38 -8.80 0.36
CA GLU A 382 -9.75 -9.84 -0.46
C GLU A 382 -10.28 -9.81 -1.90
N ALA A 383 -11.60 -9.76 -2.06
CA ALA A 383 -12.27 -9.61 -3.35
C ALA A 383 -11.81 -8.34 -4.08
N LEU A 384 -11.74 -7.20 -3.37
CA LEU A 384 -11.23 -5.94 -3.93
C LEU A 384 -9.82 -6.12 -4.50
N CYS A 385 -8.89 -6.71 -3.74
CA CYS A 385 -7.51 -6.87 -4.18
C CYS A 385 -7.37 -7.87 -5.35
N GLN A 386 -8.25 -8.86 -5.44
CA GLN A 386 -8.32 -9.78 -6.57
C GLN A 386 -8.79 -9.08 -7.85
N GLN A 387 -9.71 -8.12 -7.74
CA GLN A 387 -10.30 -7.43 -8.91
C GLN A 387 -9.51 -6.21 -9.37
N THR A 388 -8.78 -5.55 -8.46
CA THR A 388 -8.12 -4.25 -8.70
C THR A 388 -6.60 -4.34 -8.84
N GLY A 389 -6.00 -5.50 -8.56
CA GLY A 389 -4.55 -5.66 -8.58
C GLY A 389 -3.81 -5.05 -7.40
N CYS A 390 -4.51 -4.43 -6.43
CA CYS A 390 -3.88 -3.96 -5.19
C CYS A 390 -3.15 -5.09 -4.46
N VAL A 391 -2.01 -4.77 -3.87
CA VAL A 391 -1.28 -5.67 -2.98
C VAL A 391 -1.73 -5.41 -1.56
N MET A 392 -2.23 -6.44 -0.88
CA MET A 392 -2.59 -6.34 0.53
C MET A 392 -1.54 -7.02 1.39
N VAL A 393 -1.12 -6.32 2.46
CA VAL A 393 -0.10 -6.77 3.40
C VAL A 393 -0.64 -6.80 4.83
N ASP A 394 0.05 -7.51 5.72
CA ASP A 394 -0.43 -7.79 7.08
C ASP A 394 0.27 -6.95 8.15
N THR A 395 1.52 -6.52 7.93
CA THR A 395 2.30 -5.76 8.92
C THR A 395 2.82 -4.43 8.38
N ILE A 396 3.24 -3.54 9.29
CA ILE A 396 3.90 -2.28 8.93
C ILE A 396 5.22 -2.54 8.20
N ASP A 397 5.96 -3.56 8.62
CA ASP A 397 7.25 -3.87 7.99
C ASP A 397 7.04 -4.37 6.57
N ASP A 398 6.06 -5.25 6.34
CA ASP A 398 5.67 -5.68 4.98
C ASP A 398 5.23 -4.49 4.12
N PHE A 399 4.46 -3.58 4.70
CA PHE A 399 4.00 -2.37 4.03
C PHE A 399 5.18 -1.49 3.59
N ILE A 400 6.14 -1.25 4.48
CA ILE A 400 7.36 -0.48 4.17
C ILE A 400 8.20 -1.20 3.12
N ASP A 401 8.41 -2.51 3.26
CA ASP A 401 9.29 -3.28 2.37
C ASP A 401 8.70 -3.39 0.94
N VAL A 402 7.39 -3.60 0.80
CA VAL A 402 6.73 -3.62 -0.52
C VAL A 402 6.76 -2.23 -1.17
N LEU A 403 6.50 -1.16 -0.40
CA LEU A 403 6.59 0.21 -0.90
C LEU A 403 8.02 0.55 -1.36
N HIS A 404 9.03 0.13 -0.60
CA HIS A 404 10.44 0.29 -0.95
C HIS A 404 10.78 -0.40 -2.27
N ALA A 405 10.32 -1.64 -2.43
CA ALA A 405 10.53 -2.39 -3.66
C ALA A 405 9.90 -1.69 -4.86
N LEU A 406 8.66 -1.22 -4.74
CA LEU A 406 7.94 -0.57 -5.83
C LEU A 406 8.48 0.83 -6.16
N GLU A 407 9.12 1.51 -5.22
CA GLU A 407 9.81 2.80 -5.49
C GLU A 407 10.97 2.61 -6.47
N HIS A 408 11.72 1.52 -6.29
CA HIS A 408 12.96 1.25 -7.02
C HIS A 408 12.79 0.31 -8.23
N LEU A 409 11.91 -0.69 -8.15
CA LEU A 409 11.71 -1.71 -9.17
C LEU A 409 10.62 -1.27 -10.15
N ARG A 410 10.94 -1.32 -11.46
CA ARG A 410 9.98 -1.03 -12.53
C ARG A 410 9.23 -2.29 -12.90
N LEU A 411 7.91 -2.33 -12.72
CA LEU A 411 7.09 -3.50 -13.08
C LEU A 411 7.26 -3.91 -14.56
N ARG A 412 7.38 -5.22 -14.81
CA ARG A 412 7.62 -5.83 -16.13
C ARG A 412 6.55 -6.88 -16.47
N PRO A 413 5.33 -6.45 -16.84
CA PRO A 413 4.23 -7.37 -17.17
C PRO A 413 4.52 -8.31 -18.35
N ARG A 414 5.44 -7.93 -19.25
CA ARG A 414 5.85 -8.79 -20.39
C ARG A 414 6.70 -9.99 -19.96
N THR A 415 7.38 -9.88 -18.82
CA THR A 415 8.21 -10.93 -18.23
C THR A 415 7.97 -10.95 -16.72
N PRO A 416 6.78 -11.38 -16.26
CA PRO A 416 6.44 -11.34 -14.84
C PRO A 416 7.45 -12.13 -14.01
N THR A 417 7.76 -11.59 -12.85
CA THR A 417 8.73 -12.19 -11.93
C THR A 417 8.21 -13.54 -11.47
N ARG A 418 9.03 -14.57 -11.66
CA ARG A 418 8.67 -15.93 -11.27
C ARG A 418 9.90 -16.72 -10.84
N GLU A 419 10.93 -16.76 -11.67
CA GLU A 419 12.20 -17.44 -11.41
C GLU A 419 13.20 -16.47 -10.79
N VAL A 420 13.71 -16.86 -9.61
CA VAL A 420 14.61 -16.06 -8.80
C VAL A 420 15.95 -16.78 -8.63
N VAL A 421 17.02 -16.02 -8.80
CA VAL A 421 18.38 -16.44 -8.44
C VAL A 421 18.72 -15.90 -7.07
N LEU A 422 19.08 -16.81 -6.17
CA LEU A 422 19.61 -16.46 -4.86
C LEU A 422 21.13 -16.50 -4.92
N PHE A 423 21.80 -15.44 -4.48
CA PHE A 423 23.26 -15.36 -4.45
C PHE A 423 23.72 -14.76 -3.12
N GLY A 424 24.44 -15.52 -2.30
CA GLY A 424 24.99 -14.95 -1.09
C GLY A 424 25.97 -15.85 -0.37
N ASN A 425 26.18 -15.53 0.90
CA ASN A 425 26.99 -16.34 1.82
C ASN A 425 26.11 -17.06 2.85
N GLY A 426 26.20 -18.39 2.86
CA GLY A 426 25.61 -19.28 3.87
C GLY A 426 24.60 -20.28 3.30
N GLY A 427 25.01 -21.54 3.20
CA GLY A 427 24.17 -22.63 2.65
C GLY A 427 22.90 -22.90 3.45
N GLY A 428 22.97 -22.91 4.79
CA GLY A 428 21.78 -23.11 5.64
C GLY A 428 20.73 -22.01 5.46
N THR A 429 21.17 -20.75 5.31
CA THR A 429 20.28 -19.65 4.95
C THR A 429 19.64 -19.88 3.59
N SER A 430 20.41 -20.34 2.62
CA SER A 430 19.94 -20.54 1.24
C SER A 430 18.82 -21.58 1.15
N VAL A 431 18.85 -22.61 2.02
CA VAL A 431 17.76 -23.60 2.13
C VAL A 431 16.48 -22.94 2.64
N LEU A 432 16.55 -22.21 3.75
CA LEU A 432 15.38 -21.50 4.31
C LEU A 432 14.81 -20.46 3.33
N ALA A 433 15.70 -19.75 2.63
CA ALA A 433 15.33 -18.82 1.58
C ALA A 433 14.56 -19.51 0.45
N THR A 434 15.04 -20.66 -0.02
CA THR A 434 14.36 -21.45 -1.07
C THR A 434 12.95 -21.84 -0.64
N ASP A 435 12.77 -22.33 0.59
CA ASP A 435 11.45 -22.65 1.13
C ASP A 435 10.53 -21.42 1.17
N GLN A 436 11.06 -20.27 1.61
CA GLN A 436 10.28 -19.04 1.73
C GLN A 436 9.83 -18.51 0.36
N PHE A 437 10.73 -18.45 -0.62
CA PHE A 437 10.40 -18.05 -1.98
C PHE A 437 9.35 -18.99 -2.60
N ALA A 438 9.51 -20.31 -2.41
CA ALA A 438 8.56 -21.30 -2.91
C ALA A 438 7.16 -21.15 -2.29
N ARG A 439 7.06 -20.89 -0.97
CA ARG A 439 5.77 -20.62 -0.29
C ARG A 439 5.06 -19.39 -0.84
N LEU A 440 5.82 -18.41 -1.33
CA LEU A 440 5.30 -17.20 -1.94
C LEU A 440 5.07 -17.33 -3.45
N GLY A 441 5.25 -18.53 -4.02
CA GLY A 441 5.02 -18.81 -5.44
C GLY A 441 6.15 -18.36 -6.36
N LEU A 442 7.34 -18.08 -5.83
CA LEU A 442 8.55 -17.75 -6.57
C LEU A 442 9.46 -18.97 -6.66
N ASP A 443 9.90 -19.29 -7.87
CA ASP A 443 10.64 -20.50 -8.19
C ASP A 443 12.15 -20.26 -8.08
N VAL A 444 12.85 -20.99 -7.21
CA VAL A 444 14.33 -21.03 -7.15
C VAL A 444 14.81 -22.31 -7.83
N LYS A 445 14.80 -22.31 -9.17
CA LYS A 445 15.12 -23.50 -9.97
C LYS A 445 16.62 -23.68 -10.15
N PRO A 446 17.12 -24.93 -10.16
CA PRO A 446 18.50 -25.22 -10.56
C PRO A 446 18.81 -24.67 -11.97
N PHE A 447 20.05 -24.24 -12.18
CA PHE A 447 20.51 -23.78 -13.49
C PHE A 447 20.51 -24.91 -14.53
N GLY A 448 20.20 -24.56 -15.78
CA GLY A 448 20.30 -25.46 -16.91
C GLY A 448 21.74 -25.90 -17.22
N GLY A 449 21.89 -26.96 -18.02
CA GLY A 449 23.18 -27.60 -18.28
C GLY A 449 24.28 -26.66 -18.80
N THR A 450 23.95 -25.72 -19.69
CA THR A 450 24.91 -24.74 -20.23
C THR A 450 25.41 -23.78 -19.17
N ALA A 451 24.50 -23.14 -18.42
CA ALA A 451 24.85 -22.23 -17.34
C ALA A 451 25.68 -22.96 -16.26
N ARG A 452 25.26 -24.19 -15.90
CA ARG A 452 25.97 -25.00 -14.92
C ARG A 452 27.40 -25.32 -15.36
N ALA A 453 27.59 -25.73 -16.62
CA ALA A 453 28.92 -26.04 -17.15
C ALA A 453 29.86 -24.83 -17.18
N GLN A 454 29.34 -23.64 -17.54
CA GLN A 454 30.12 -22.39 -17.52
C GLN A 454 30.50 -21.98 -16.09
N LEU A 455 29.58 -22.12 -15.14
CA LEU A 455 29.84 -21.86 -13.73
C LEU A 455 30.88 -22.84 -13.17
N ASP A 456 30.77 -24.14 -13.45
CA ASP A 456 31.73 -25.15 -13.01
C ASP A 456 33.15 -24.89 -13.56
N ALA A 457 33.25 -24.33 -14.76
CA ALA A 457 34.53 -23.96 -15.38
C ALA A 457 35.28 -22.83 -14.65
N LEU A 458 34.62 -22.09 -13.75
CA LEU A 458 35.29 -21.11 -12.89
C LEU A 458 36.25 -21.76 -11.88
N ALA A 459 36.08 -23.06 -11.59
CA ALA A 459 36.94 -23.85 -10.70
C ALA A 459 37.17 -23.19 -9.32
N LEU A 460 36.10 -22.62 -8.75
CA LEU A 460 36.15 -21.91 -7.46
C LEU A 460 36.46 -22.86 -6.29
N PRO A 461 36.96 -22.34 -5.16
CA PRO A 461 37.39 -23.16 -4.03
C PRO A 461 36.30 -24.10 -3.49
N PRO A 462 36.70 -25.26 -2.91
CA PRO A 462 35.77 -26.17 -2.23
C PRO A 462 34.93 -25.47 -1.16
N GLY A 463 33.65 -25.83 -1.09
CA GLY A 463 32.67 -25.16 -0.21
C GLY A 463 31.86 -24.08 -0.91
N THR A 464 32.18 -23.73 -2.15
CA THR A 464 31.35 -22.89 -3.02
C THR A 464 30.32 -23.76 -3.75
N SER A 465 29.04 -23.41 -3.68
CA SER A 465 27.97 -24.00 -4.50
C SER A 465 27.57 -23.03 -5.59
N LEU A 466 27.79 -23.39 -6.84
CA LEU A 466 27.34 -22.63 -8.02
C LEU A 466 26.04 -23.20 -8.61
N ALA A 467 25.22 -23.85 -7.79
CA ALA A 467 23.83 -24.16 -8.14
C ALA A 467 22.97 -22.90 -7.91
N ASN A 468 21.65 -22.98 -8.11
CA ASN A 468 20.73 -21.99 -7.56
C ASN A 468 20.06 -22.64 -6.35
N PRO A 469 20.25 -22.15 -5.12
CA PRO A 469 21.02 -20.95 -4.72
C PRO A 469 22.53 -21.02 -4.93
N ILE A 470 23.12 -19.88 -5.27
CA ILE A 470 24.57 -19.66 -5.33
C ILE A 470 25.05 -19.35 -3.91
N ASP A 471 25.82 -20.26 -3.33
CA ASP A 471 26.45 -20.09 -2.01
C ASP A 471 27.95 -19.92 -2.17
N THR A 472 28.40 -18.70 -1.90
CA THR A 472 29.82 -18.32 -1.92
C THR A 472 30.26 -17.94 -0.51
N PRO A 473 31.09 -18.77 0.15
CA PRO A 473 31.70 -18.40 1.41
C PRO A 473 32.46 -17.08 1.30
N VAL A 474 32.63 -16.37 2.43
CA VAL A 474 33.28 -15.06 2.47
C VAL A 474 34.66 -15.06 1.80
N ARG A 475 35.45 -16.13 2.00
CA ARG A 475 36.76 -16.26 1.37
C ARG A 475 36.66 -16.29 -0.16
N THR A 476 35.69 -17.00 -0.72
CA THR A 476 35.43 -17.01 -2.16
C THR A 476 34.98 -15.62 -2.61
N LEU A 477 34.05 -14.97 -1.89
CA LEU A 477 33.63 -13.60 -2.20
C LEU A 477 34.75 -12.55 -2.10
N GLN A 478 35.87 -12.85 -1.44
CA GLN A 478 37.05 -11.98 -1.40
C GLN A 478 38.02 -12.22 -2.56
N GLU A 479 37.86 -13.30 -3.33
CA GLU A 479 38.69 -13.55 -4.51
C GLU A 479 38.50 -12.44 -5.55
N GLU A 480 39.61 -12.09 -6.21
CA GLU A 480 39.64 -10.95 -7.15
C GLU A 480 39.08 -9.66 -6.51
N HIS A 481 39.26 -9.49 -5.19
CA HIS A 481 38.72 -8.38 -4.41
C HIS A 481 37.18 -8.23 -4.52
N GLY A 482 36.44 -9.30 -4.78
CA GLY A 482 34.97 -9.26 -4.96
C GLY A 482 34.50 -9.36 -6.41
N PHE A 483 35.39 -9.18 -7.39
CA PHE A 483 35.02 -9.25 -8.82
C PHE A 483 34.69 -10.65 -9.31
N VAL A 484 35.01 -11.70 -8.54
CA VAL A 484 34.50 -13.06 -8.83
C VAL A 484 32.97 -13.09 -8.87
N ALA A 485 32.29 -12.25 -8.07
CA ALA A 485 30.84 -12.14 -8.10
C ALA A 485 30.31 -11.63 -9.44
N LYS A 486 31.06 -10.73 -10.11
CA LYS A 486 30.71 -10.24 -11.45
C LYS A 486 30.75 -11.38 -12.45
N ARG A 487 31.83 -12.17 -12.46
CA ARG A 487 31.99 -13.31 -13.39
C ARG A 487 30.85 -14.32 -13.24
N ILE A 488 30.45 -14.61 -12.00
CA ILE A 488 29.30 -15.49 -11.71
C ILE A 488 28.00 -14.88 -12.28
N LEU A 489 27.74 -13.61 -11.98
CA LEU A 489 26.53 -12.91 -12.44
C LEU A 489 26.47 -12.82 -13.96
N ASP A 490 27.56 -12.45 -14.64
CA ASP A 490 27.63 -12.36 -16.11
C ASP A 490 27.23 -13.70 -16.76
N ILE A 491 27.72 -14.83 -16.22
CA ILE A 491 27.34 -16.18 -16.69
C ILE A 491 25.84 -16.46 -16.44
N VAL A 492 25.32 -16.11 -15.26
CA VAL A 492 23.90 -16.30 -14.93
C VAL A 492 23.00 -15.48 -15.86
N TYR A 493 23.31 -14.20 -16.09
CA TYR A 493 22.54 -13.34 -16.98
C TYR A 493 22.61 -13.83 -18.44
N ALA A 494 23.77 -14.30 -18.90
CA ALA A 494 23.96 -14.79 -20.26
C ALA A 494 23.26 -16.12 -20.54
N HIS A 495 23.12 -17.01 -19.53
CA HIS A 495 22.74 -18.41 -19.77
C HIS A 495 21.51 -18.90 -18.99
N SER A 496 20.99 -18.14 -18.03
CA SER A 496 19.84 -18.54 -17.21
C SER A 496 18.66 -17.55 -17.25
N THR A 497 18.85 -16.36 -17.84
CA THR A 497 17.80 -15.32 -18.02
C THR A 497 16.85 -15.14 -16.82
N PRO A 498 17.39 -14.86 -15.61
CA PRO A 498 16.56 -14.76 -14.41
C PRO A 498 15.59 -13.58 -14.49
N GLN A 499 14.41 -13.70 -13.89
CA GLN A 499 13.54 -12.52 -13.73
C GLN A 499 13.89 -11.73 -12.49
N ALA A 500 14.41 -12.34 -11.43
CA ALA A 500 14.95 -11.60 -10.30
C ALA A 500 16.25 -12.21 -9.76
N VAL A 501 17.10 -11.37 -9.19
CA VAL A 501 18.30 -11.75 -8.46
C VAL A 501 18.22 -11.14 -7.07
N LEU A 502 18.25 -11.98 -6.03
CA LEU A 502 18.46 -11.54 -4.65
C LEU A 502 19.89 -11.85 -4.25
N MET A 503 20.69 -10.80 -4.08
CA MET A 503 21.96 -10.92 -3.38
C MET A 503 21.71 -10.83 -1.87
N HIS A 504 22.21 -11.77 -1.06
CA HIS A 504 22.05 -11.73 0.40
C HIS A 504 23.39 -11.85 1.13
N LEU A 505 23.70 -10.87 1.97
CA LEU A 505 24.98 -10.79 2.66
C LEU A 505 24.77 -10.79 4.17
N ASN A 506 25.33 -11.79 4.87
CA ASN A 506 25.40 -11.77 6.33
C ASN A 506 26.66 -11.02 6.77
N LEU A 507 26.50 -9.79 7.23
CA LEU A 507 27.59 -8.89 7.61
C LEU A 507 28.45 -9.44 8.75
N ALA A 508 27.83 -10.16 9.71
CA ALA A 508 28.56 -10.77 10.82
C ALA A 508 29.57 -11.82 10.34
N SER A 509 29.31 -12.46 9.19
CA SER A 509 30.23 -13.45 8.62
C SER A 509 31.51 -12.83 8.05
N PHE A 510 31.53 -11.53 7.77
CA PHE A 510 32.71 -10.82 7.24
C PHE A 510 33.65 -10.32 8.36
N VAL A 511 33.16 -10.24 9.60
CA VAL A 511 33.96 -9.75 10.73
C VAL A 511 35.13 -10.69 11.02
N GLY A 512 36.34 -10.12 11.10
CA GLY A 512 37.57 -10.86 11.43
C GLY A 512 38.09 -11.79 10.32
N ARG A 513 37.57 -11.70 9.09
CA ARG A 513 37.90 -12.61 7.98
C ARG A 513 38.87 -12.00 6.97
N GLY A 514 39.98 -11.46 7.45
CA GLY A 514 41.05 -10.92 6.61
C GLY A 514 40.95 -9.40 6.35
N PRO A 515 41.92 -8.82 5.61
CA PRO A 515 42.06 -7.36 5.47
C PRO A 515 41.17 -6.75 4.38
N VAL A 516 40.56 -7.56 3.51
CA VAL A 516 39.76 -7.09 2.38
C VAL A 516 38.29 -7.15 2.75
N ASP A 517 37.64 -5.99 2.88
CA ASP A 517 36.18 -5.88 2.91
C ASP A 517 35.68 -5.79 1.46
N PRO A 518 35.02 -6.85 0.93
CA PRO A 518 34.59 -6.85 -0.45
C PRO A 518 33.30 -6.04 -0.67
N LEU A 519 32.62 -5.55 0.37
CA LEU A 519 31.29 -4.95 0.25
C LEU A 519 31.24 -3.74 -0.69
N ASP A 520 32.27 -2.88 -0.64
CA ASP A 520 32.40 -1.75 -1.55
C ASP A 520 32.48 -2.20 -3.02
N ASN A 521 33.30 -3.21 -3.28
CA ASN A 521 33.49 -3.77 -4.61
C ASN A 521 32.27 -4.57 -5.06
N LEU A 522 31.56 -5.24 -4.16
CA LEU A 522 30.31 -5.92 -4.47
C LEU A 522 29.23 -4.93 -4.91
N LEU A 523 29.11 -3.76 -4.25
CA LEU A 523 28.20 -2.71 -4.72
C LEU A 523 28.59 -2.19 -6.11
N GLU A 524 29.88 -2.04 -6.38
CA GLU A 524 30.38 -1.66 -7.71
C GLU A 524 30.10 -2.74 -8.76
N VAL A 525 30.25 -4.02 -8.40
CA VAL A 525 29.85 -5.15 -9.25
C VAL A 525 28.36 -5.10 -9.57
N ILE A 526 27.50 -4.87 -8.56
CA ILE A 526 26.06 -4.79 -8.79
C ILE A 526 25.75 -3.62 -9.74
N ARG A 527 26.39 -2.46 -9.55
CA ARG A 527 26.25 -1.32 -10.47
C ARG A 527 26.60 -1.70 -11.91
N GLN A 528 27.76 -2.34 -12.12
CA GLN A 528 28.21 -2.75 -13.46
C GLN A 528 27.23 -3.74 -14.10
N VAL A 529 26.80 -4.75 -13.35
CA VAL A 529 25.82 -5.74 -13.83
C VAL A 529 24.48 -5.08 -14.19
N GLN A 530 24.01 -4.12 -13.39
CA GLN A 530 22.77 -3.40 -13.70
C GLN A 530 22.89 -2.45 -14.89
N ASP A 531 24.06 -1.88 -15.14
CA ASP A 531 24.31 -1.05 -16.32
C ASP A 531 24.39 -1.91 -17.59
N GLU A 532 25.03 -3.07 -17.53
CA GLU A 532 25.19 -4.01 -18.66
C GLU A 532 23.87 -4.76 -18.98
N HIS A 533 23.09 -5.12 -17.96
CA HIS A 533 21.88 -5.95 -18.08
C HIS A 533 20.60 -5.21 -17.67
N ARG A 534 20.55 -3.89 -17.90
CA ARG A 534 19.44 -3.03 -17.48
C ARG A 534 18.10 -3.56 -18.01
N GLY A 535 17.14 -3.74 -17.09
CA GLY A 535 15.78 -4.19 -17.41
C GLY A 535 15.61 -5.71 -17.59
N VAL A 536 16.70 -6.49 -17.57
CA VAL A 536 16.65 -7.95 -17.75
C VAL A 536 16.09 -8.66 -16.52
N ALA A 537 16.55 -8.28 -15.31
CA ALA A 537 16.10 -8.83 -14.04
C ALA A 537 15.86 -7.72 -13.01
N HIS A 538 14.96 -7.94 -12.05
CA HIS A 538 14.96 -7.17 -10.82
C HIS A 538 16.20 -7.55 -10.02
N PHE A 539 16.89 -6.57 -9.45
CA PHE A 539 18.01 -6.83 -8.55
C PHE A 539 17.68 -6.27 -7.16
N THR A 540 17.76 -7.12 -6.15
CA THR A 540 17.51 -6.75 -4.75
C THR A 540 18.67 -7.18 -3.87
N LEU A 541 18.90 -6.48 -2.77
CA LEU A 541 19.95 -6.78 -1.81
C LEU A 541 19.35 -7.01 -0.41
N ALA A 542 19.76 -8.05 0.29
CA ALA A 542 19.48 -8.24 1.72
C ALA A 542 20.78 -8.12 2.52
N LEU A 543 20.85 -7.14 3.42
CA LEU A 543 22.00 -6.94 4.32
C LEU A 543 21.60 -7.35 5.74
N ARG A 544 22.08 -8.50 6.18
CA ARG A 544 21.72 -9.09 7.49
C ARG A 544 22.77 -8.73 8.52
N SER A 545 22.35 -8.31 9.70
CA SER A 545 23.21 -8.00 10.85
C SER A 545 22.80 -8.83 12.06
N ASP A 546 23.68 -8.91 13.06
CA ASP A 546 23.41 -9.55 14.35
C ASP A 546 22.82 -8.56 15.39
N GLY A 547 22.47 -7.35 14.96
CA GLY A 547 21.98 -6.26 15.81
C GLY A 547 23.08 -5.54 16.61
N SER A 548 24.36 -5.85 16.39
CA SER A 548 25.44 -5.07 17.01
C SER A 548 25.49 -3.63 16.46
N PRO A 549 25.71 -2.61 17.31
CA PRO A 549 25.70 -1.21 16.87
C PRO A 549 26.63 -0.92 15.68
N GLN A 550 27.79 -1.56 15.64
CA GLN A 550 28.79 -1.38 14.59
C GLN A 550 28.32 -1.96 13.24
N LEU A 551 27.72 -3.16 13.24
CA LEU A 551 27.21 -3.76 12.02
C LEU A 551 25.95 -3.07 11.52
N ASP A 552 25.09 -2.60 12.42
CA ASP A 552 23.92 -1.81 12.05
C ASP A 552 24.30 -0.45 11.45
N GLU A 553 25.35 0.19 11.94
CA GLU A 553 25.90 1.40 11.33
C GLU A 553 26.48 1.12 9.93
N SER A 554 27.24 0.03 9.80
CA SER A 554 27.76 -0.43 8.51
C SER A 554 26.63 -0.71 7.51
N LYS A 555 25.59 -1.42 7.96
CA LYS A 555 24.38 -1.72 7.19
C LYS A 555 23.67 -0.46 6.71
N ARG A 556 23.50 0.55 7.57
CA ARG A 556 22.92 1.85 7.19
C ARG A 556 23.74 2.55 6.10
N ARG A 557 25.08 2.56 6.23
CA ARG A 557 25.98 3.17 5.23
C ARG A 557 25.87 2.48 3.87
N TYR A 558 25.94 1.15 3.84
CA TYR A 558 25.87 0.38 2.60
C TYR A 558 24.47 0.41 1.97
N ARG A 559 23.41 0.43 2.79
CA ARG A 559 22.05 0.68 2.32
C ARG A 559 21.95 2.00 1.55
N GLN A 560 22.46 3.09 2.12
CA GLN A 560 22.39 4.40 1.49
C GLN A 560 23.07 4.41 0.11
N ARG A 561 24.26 3.82 0.00
CA ARG A 561 24.96 3.66 -1.30
C ARG A 561 24.20 2.80 -2.30
N ALA A 562 23.61 1.68 -1.87
CA ALA A 562 22.83 0.84 -2.76
C ALA A 562 21.57 1.54 -3.28
N ILE A 563 20.90 2.34 -2.43
CA ILE A 563 19.73 3.14 -2.81
C ILE A 563 20.11 4.20 -3.85
N GLU A 564 21.28 4.83 -3.73
CA GLU A 564 21.80 5.78 -4.74
C GLU A 564 22.03 5.12 -6.11
N LEU A 565 22.25 3.80 -6.14
CA LEU A 565 22.32 2.99 -7.35
C LEU A 565 20.93 2.49 -7.82
N GLY A 566 19.86 2.82 -7.09
CA GLY A 566 18.50 2.37 -7.39
C GLY A 566 18.19 0.94 -6.96
N ILE A 567 18.96 0.38 -6.02
CA ILE A 567 18.79 -1.00 -5.54
C ILE A 567 18.06 -0.99 -4.19
N PRO A 568 16.88 -1.61 -4.07
CA PRO A 568 16.20 -1.72 -2.78
C PRO A 568 16.97 -2.69 -1.88
N VAL A 569 17.19 -2.27 -0.63
CA VAL A 569 17.91 -3.04 0.39
C VAL A 569 17.00 -3.43 1.54
N PHE A 570 16.90 -4.73 1.78
CA PHE A 570 16.09 -5.34 2.82
C PHE A 570 16.93 -5.74 4.03
N ASP A 571 16.27 -5.86 5.19
CA ASP A 571 16.92 -6.29 6.42
C ASP A 571 17.19 -7.79 6.42
N GLU A 572 16.21 -8.58 5.97
CA GLU A 572 16.30 -10.03 5.86
C GLU A 572 15.85 -10.52 4.48
N ILE A 573 16.11 -11.80 4.22
CA ILE A 573 15.70 -12.47 2.97
C ILE A 573 14.17 -12.55 2.89
N ASP A 574 13.50 -12.81 4.01
CA ASP A 574 12.04 -12.95 4.06
C ASP A 574 11.34 -11.66 3.64
N ASN A 575 11.89 -10.50 4.05
CA ASN A 575 11.43 -9.18 3.63
C ASN A 575 11.54 -9.02 2.10
N ALA A 576 12.69 -9.36 1.52
CA ALA A 576 12.92 -9.28 0.09
C ALA A 576 12.02 -10.26 -0.70
N ALA A 577 11.80 -11.46 -0.17
CA ALA A 577 10.93 -12.47 -0.78
C ALA A 577 9.48 -11.98 -0.85
N LEU A 578 8.96 -11.44 0.26
CA LEU A 578 7.60 -10.88 0.32
C LEU A 578 7.43 -9.70 -0.65
N ALA A 579 8.40 -8.80 -0.68
CA ALA A 579 8.43 -7.67 -1.60
C ALA A 579 8.46 -8.10 -3.08
N LEU A 580 9.31 -9.06 -3.44
CA LEU A 580 9.36 -9.60 -4.80
C LEU A 580 8.08 -10.36 -5.18
N ALA A 581 7.43 -11.04 -4.22
CA ALA A 581 6.16 -11.71 -4.47
C ALA A 581 5.03 -10.70 -4.75
N ALA A 582 5.03 -9.57 -4.06
CA ALA A 582 4.11 -8.45 -4.36
C ALA A 582 4.35 -7.89 -5.76
N VAL A 583 5.61 -7.67 -6.15
CA VAL A 583 5.99 -7.24 -7.51
C VAL A 583 5.53 -8.26 -8.55
N ALA A 584 5.79 -9.55 -8.33
CA ALA A 584 5.37 -10.64 -9.22
C ALA A 584 3.86 -10.66 -9.41
N ARG A 585 3.09 -10.52 -8.31
CA ARG A 585 1.62 -10.48 -8.36
C ARG A 585 1.11 -9.31 -9.21
N LEU A 586 1.68 -8.13 -9.03
CA LEU A 586 1.32 -6.94 -9.82
C LEU A 586 1.63 -7.14 -11.31
N GLU A 587 2.82 -7.65 -11.63
CA GLU A 587 3.22 -7.92 -13.02
C GLU A 587 2.32 -8.97 -13.69
N GLN A 588 1.99 -10.05 -12.99
CA GLN A 588 1.06 -11.08 -13.48
C GLN A 588 -0.33 -10.51 -13.72
N ARG A 589 -0.83 -9.66 -12.81
CA ARG A 589 -2.13 -9.02 -12.97
C ARG A 589 -2.16 -8.07 -14.16
N MET A 590 -1.14 -7.22 -14.29
CA MET A 590 -1.01 -6.32 -15.44
C MET A 590 -0.91 -7.09 -16.76
N ALA A 591 -0.31 -8.29 -16.75
CA ALA A 591 -0.22 -9.17 -17.93
C ALA A 591 -1.54 -9.86 -18.28
N SER A 592 -2.47 -10.02 -17.33
CA SER A 592 -3.77 -10.67 -17.56
C SER A 592 -4.84 -9.74 -18.10
N LEU A 593 -4.65 -8.42 -17.94
CA LEU A 593 -5.56 -7.42 -18.46
C LEU A 593 -5.45 -7.37 -20.00
N PRO A 594 -6.56 -7.30 -20.74
CA PRO A 594 -6.53 -7.08 -22.19
C PRO A 594 -5.67 -5.85 -22.50
N ASP A 595 -4.79 -5.95 -23.51
CA ASP A 595 -3.82 -4.90 -23.85
C ASP A 595 -4.44 -3.49 -23.79
N ALA A 596 -3.81 -2.62 -22.99
CA ALA A 596 -4.11 -1.21 -22.85
C ALA A 596 -3.83 -0.42 -24.15
#